data_AF-A0A345UJ82-F1
#
_entry.id   AF-A0A345UJ82-F1
#
_cell.length_a   1.000
_cell.length_b   1.000
_cell.length_c   1.000
_cell.angle_alpha   90.00
_cell.angle_beta   90.00
_cell.angle_gamma   90.00
#
_symmetry.space_group_name_H-M   'P 1'
#
loop_
_entity.id
_entity.type
_entity.pdbx_description
1 polymer ?
#
loop_
_entity_poly.entity_id
_entity_poly.type
_entity_poly.pdbx_seq_one_letter_code
_entity_poly.pdbx_strand_id
1 'polypeptide(L)'
;MGCGQAQVRNQHSAEGVPKFVTAVYSLLLLAAEHCSRQNDPPVQMLQRAKWYPEKENSRWTTGDICNRFRAEYYSKAIGVSFDGFMNKRYRKQNHLKLLNPALSAMISIRT
;
A
#
# COMPACT_ATOMS: atom_id res chain seq x y z
N MET A 1 36.95 18.61 -7.97
CA MET A 1 36.10 17.75 -8.83
C MET A 1 34.65 17.94 -8.40
N GLY A 2 33.75 18.39 -9.28
CA GLY A 2 32.31 18.39 -8.94
C GLY A 2 31.39 19.29 -9.75
N CYS A 3 31.90 20.32 -10.44
CA CYS A 3 31.07 21.15 -11.31
C CYS A 3 31.10 20.61 -12.74
N GLY A 4 30.50 19.43 -12.94
CA GLY A 4 30.04 19.07 -14.29
C GLY A 4 29.13 20.19 -14.77
N GLN A 5 29.31 20.62 -16.02
CA GLN A 5 28.48 21.70 -16.59
C GLN A 5 27.00 21.43 -16.29
N ALA A 6 26.26 22.48 -15.94
CA ALA A 6 24.81 22.40 -15.84
C ALA A 6 24.32 21.81 -17.16
N GLN A 7 23.86 20.55 -17.12
CA GLN A 7 23.45 19.83 -18.31
C GLN A 7 22.27 20.60 -18.90
N VAL A 8 22.56 21.45 -19.90
CA VAL A 8 21.56 22.23 -20.60
C VAL A 8 20.64 21.20 -21.22
N ARG A 9 19.40 21.15 -20.72
CA ARG A 9 18.41 20.16 -21.16
C ARG A 9 18.29 20.29 -22.67
N ASN A 10 18.77 19.28 -23.41
CA ASN A 10 18.51 19.18 -24.84
C ASN A 10 16.98 19.28 -25.01
N GLN A 11 16.52 20.21 -25.85
CA GLN A 11 15.10 20.47 -26.06
C GLN A 11 14.36 19.20 -26.46
N HIS A 12 15.02 18.34 -27.26
CA HIS A 12 14.50 17.03 -27.61
C HIS A 12 14.30 16.12 -26.38
N SER A 13 15.27 16.09 -25.46
CA SER A 13 15.15 15.32 -24.22
C SER A 13 14.10 15.91 -23.26
N ALA A 14 13.99 17.24 -23.21
CA ALA A 14 13.00 17.94 -22.38
C ALA A 14 11.56 17.62 -22.82
N GLU A 15 11.34 17.39 -24.11
CA GLU A 15 10.04 17.00 -24.67
C GLU A 15 9.79 15.49 -24.64
N GLY A 16 10.82 14.68 -24.87
CA GLY A 16 10.70 13.23 -24.97
C GLY A 16 10.43 12.56 -23.61
N VAL A 17 11.10 13.02 -22.55
CA VAL A 17 10.99 12.40 -21.22
C VAL A 17 9.56 12.46 -20.66
N PRO A 18 8.85 13.60 -20.66
CA PRO A 18 7.47 13.64 -20.18
C PRO A 18 6.53 12.73 -20.97
N LYS A 19 6.67 12.68 -22.30
CA LYS A 19 5.86 11.81 -23.17
C LYS A 19 6.09 10.33 -22.87
N PHE A 20 7.34 9.95 -22.63
CA PHE A 20 7.68 8.58 -22.25
C PHE A 20 7.11 8.23 -20.87
N VAL A 21 7.30 9.10 -19.88
CA VAL A 21 6.82 8.89 -18.51
C VAL A 21 5.29 8.77 -18.47
N THR A 22 4.56 9.60 -19.23
CA THR A 22 3.09 9.49 -19.30
C THR A 22 2.64 8.18 -19.94
N ALA A 23 3.32 7.72 -20.99
CA ALA A 23 3.03 6.42 -21.62
C ALA A 23 3.30 5.23 -20.69
N VAL A 24 4.38 5.27 -19.91
CA VAL A 24 4.68 4.22 -18.92
C VAL A 24 3.62 4.20 -17.82
N TYR A 25 3.23 5.36 -17.30
CA TYR A 25 2.20 5.42 -16.25
C TYR A 25 0.82 5.02 -16.74
N SER A 26 0.45 5.32 -17.99
CA SER A 26 -0.82 4.86 -18.55
C SER A 26 -0.85 3.34 -18.73
N LEU A 27 0.24 2.73 -19.23
CA LEU A 27 0.38 1.27 -19.31
C LEU A 27 0.28 0.61 -17.93
N LEU A 28 0.92 1.20 -16.93
CA LEU A 28 0.95 0.69 -15.57
C LEU A 28 -0.44 0.75 -14.90
N LEU A 29 -1.21 1.81 -15.15
CA LEU A 29 -2.61 1.92 -14.71
C LEU A 29 -3.51 0.88 -15.41
N LEU A 30 -3.34 0.69 -16.71
CA LEU A 30 -4.11 -0.30 -17.49
C LEU A 30 -3.82 -1.72 -17.00
N ALA A 31 -2.56 -2.05 -16.75
CA ALA A 31 -2.17 -3.34 -16.17
C ALA A 31 -2.79 -3.57 -14.78
N ALA A 32 -2.80 -2.54 -13.92
CA ALA A 32 -3.42 -2.62 -12.61
C ALA A 32 -4.93 -2.85 -12.70
N GLU A 33 -5.61 -2.17 -13.63
CA GLU A 33 -7.03 -2.38 -13.87
C GLU A 33 -7.32 -3.79 -14.40
N HIS A 34 -6.50 -4.29 -15.33
CA HIS A 34 -6.61 -5.65 -15.85
C HIS A 34 -6.44 -6.70 -14.74
N CYS A 35 -5.39 -6.59 -13.93
CA CYS A 35 -5.18 -7.46 -12.78
C CYS A 35 -6.30 -7.37 -11.75
N SER A 36 -6.85 -6.18 -11.52
CA SER A 36 -7.97 -6.00 -10.58
C SER A 36 -9.26 -6.67 -11.04
N ARG A 37 -9.46 -6.80 -12.36
CA ARG A 37 -10.65 -7.46 -12.95
C ARG A 37 -10.50 -8.96 -13.11
N GLN A 38 -9.28 -9.46 -13.33
CA GLN A 38 -9.03 -10.87 -13.65
C GLN A 38 -8.80 -11.76 -12.42
N ASN A 39 -8.42 -11.20 -11.28
CA ASN A 39 -8.17 -11.96 -10.06
C ASN A 39 -9.46 -12.09 -9.22
N ASP A 40 -9.85 -13.32 -8.91
CA ASP A 40 -10.85 -13.66 -7.90
C ASP A 40 -10.17 -14.47 -6.76
N PRO A 41 -10.02 -13.92 -5.54
CA PRO A 41 -10.51 -12.62 -5.07
C PRO A 41 -9.72 -11.44 -5.67
N PRO A 42 -10.35 -10.24 -5.73
CA PRO A 42 -9.70 -9.04 -6.26
C PRO A 42 -8.40 -8.78 -5.52
N VAL A 43 -7.41 -8.27 -6.26
CA VAL A 43 -6.07 -7.98 -5.72
C VAL A 43 -6.21 -7.14 -4.45
N GLN A 44 -5.98 -7.77 -3.30
CA GLN A 44 -6.20 -7.13 -2.01
C GLN A 44 -5.24 -5.94 -1.88
N MET A 45 -5.81 -4.76 -1.61
CA MET A 45 -5.00 -3.57 -1.34
C MET A 45 -4.34 -3.72 0.01
N LEU A 46 -3.04 -3.40 0.09
CA LEU A 46 -2.41 -3.10 1.36
C LEU A 46 -3.28 -2.09 2.10
N GLN A 47 -3.64 -2.41 3.34
CA GLN A 47 -4.38 -1.50 4.20
C GLN A 47 -3.63 -0.16 4.24
N ARG A 48 -4.36 0.93 4.01
CA ARG A 48 -3.79 2.28 4.11
C ARG A 48 -3.37 2.55 5.55
N ALA A 49 -2.45 3.49 5.72
CA ALA A 49 -2.07 3.95 7.05
C ALA A 49 -3.32 4.44 7.80
N LYS A 50 -3.42 4.11 9.09
CA LYS A 50 -4.62 4.37 9.93
C LYS A 50 -5.04 5.85 9.97
N TRP A 51 -4.11 6.77 9.79
CA TRP A 51 -4.36 8.22 9.77
C TRP A 51 -4.81 8.77 8.41
N TYR A 52 -4.81 7.96 7.35
CA TYR A 52 -5.27 8.38 6.05
C TYR A 52 -6.79 8.16 5.95
N PRO A 53 -7.56 9.16 5.48
CA PRO A 53 -9.01 9.01 5.39
C PRO A 53 -9.38 7.84 4.46
N GLU A 54 -10.41 7.11 4.87
CA GLU A 54 -10.99 6.07 4.03
C GLU A 54 -11.55 6.75 2.77
N LYS A 55 -11.11 6.28 1.59
CA LYS A 55 -11.71 6.74 0.32
C LYS A 55 -12.73 5.72 -0.09
N GLU A 56 -13.93 6.19 -0.40
CA GLU A 56 -15.01 5.40 -0.99
C GLU A 56 -14.63 4.87 -2.39
N ASN A 57 -13.69 5.54 -3.07
CA ASN A 57 -13.35 5.23 -4.45
C ASN A 57 -12.16 4.25 -4.56
N SER A 58 -12.41 3.10 -5.19
CA SER A 58 -11.50 1.95 -5.31
C SER A 58 -10.49 2.06 -6.47
N ARG A 59 -10.43 3.18 -7.19
CA ARG A 59 -9.54 3.34 -8.34
C ARG A 59 -8.07 3.39 -7.92
N TRP A 60 -7.23 2.63 -8.60
CA TRP A 60 -5.77 2.70 -8.48
C TRP A 60 -5.23 4.02 -9.00
N THR A 61 -4.43 4.71 -8.18
CA THR A 61 -3.61 5.84 -8.65
C THR A 61 -2.18 5.39 -8.94
N THR A 62 -1.46 6.12 -9.79
CA THR A 62 -0.05 5.84 -10.07
C THR A 62 0.79 5.85 -8.79
N GLY A 63 0.47 6.74 -7.85
CA GLY A 63 1.12 6.81 -6.54
C GLY A 63 0.89 5.55 -5.70
N ASP A 64 -0.35 5.04 -5.68
CA ASP A 64 -0.68 3.80 -4.96
C ASP A 64 0.12 2.61 -5.51
N ILE A 65 0.22 2.49 -6.83
CA ILE A 65 0.93 1.37 -7.46
C ILE A 65 2.45 1.47 -7.22
N CYS A 66 3.04 2.66 -7.35
CA CYS A 66 4.46 2.88 -7.03
C CYS A 66 4.77 2.58 -5.56
N ASN A 67 3.91 3.00 -4.64
CA ASN A 67 4.09 2.74 -3.21
C ASN A 67 3.96 1.24 -2.90
N ARG A 68 3.02 0.55 -3.55
CA ARG A 68 2.88 -0.91 -3.46
C ARG A 68 4.13 -1.63 -3.95
N PHE A 69 4.64 -1.26 -5.12
CA PHE A 69 5.87 -1.83 -5.68
C PHE A 69 7.05 -1.64 -4.72
N ARG A 70 7.22 -0.43 -4.16
CA ARG A 70 8.26 -0.16 -3.15
C ARG A 70 8.08 -1.00 -1.90
N ALA A 71 6.86 -1.12 -1.39
CA ALA A 71 6.57 -1.94 -0.23
C ALA A 71 6.95 -3.40 -0.47
N GLU A 72 6.54 -3.98 -1.60
CA GLU A 72 6.88 -5.35 -1.99
C GLU A 72 8.39 -5.55 -2.21
N TYR A 73 9.07 -4.56 -2.81
CA TYR A 73 10.51 -4.61 -2.99
C TYR A 73 11.27 -4.57 -1.66
N TYR A 74 10.88 -3.68 -0.75
CA TYR A 74 11.49 -3.59 0.57
C TYR A 74 11.15 -4.79 1.44
N SER A 75 9.94 -5.33 1.35
CA SER A 75 9.56 -6.51 2.13
C SER A 75 10.37 -7.73 1.70
N LYS A 76 10.63 -7.89 0.40
CA LYS A 76 11.55 -8.90 -0.12
C LYS A 76 12.96 -8.71 0.44
N ALA A 77 13.47 -7.48 0.48
CA ALA A 77 14.80 -7.19 1.01
C ALA A 77 14.93 -7.50 2.52
N ILE A 78 13.85 -7.28 3.29
CA ILE A 78 13.83 -7.54 4.75
C ILE A 78 13.43 -9.00 5.06
N GLY A 79 12.95 -9.76 4.07
CA GLY A 79 12.45 -11.13 4.26
C GLY A 79 11.10 -11.22 4.95
N VAL A 80 10.26 -10.17 4.85
CA VAL A 80 8.94 -10.08 5.49
C VAL A 80 7.83 -10.18 4.46
N SER A 81 6.78 -10.94 4.79
CA SER A 81 5.57 -11.08 3.96
C SER A 81 4.40 -10.30 4.56
N PHE A 82 3.62 -9.60 3.71
CA PHE A 82 2.48 -8.79 4.15
C PHE A 82 1.17 -9.56 4.35
N ASP A 83 1.16 -10.86 4.10
CA ASP A 83 -0.04 -11.71 4.17
C ASP A 83 -0.68 -11.71 5.57
N GLY A 84 0.15 -11.59 6.62
CA GLY A 84 -0.32 -11.49 8.00
C GLY A 84 -1.05 -10.19 8.35
N PHE A 85 -0.80 -9.09 7.63
CA PHE A 85 -1.44 -7.79 7.86
C PHE A 85 -2.83 -7.70 7.21
N MET A 86 -3.05 -8.42 6.11
CA MET A 86 -4.31 -8.38 5.37
C MET A 86 -5.38 -9.27 6.01
N ASN A 87 -4.96 -10.30 6.75
CA ASN A 87 -5.85 -11.11 7.55
C ASN A 87 -6.32 -10.32 8.77
N LYS A 88 -7.47 -9.62 8.65
CA LYS A 88 -8.21 -9.09 9.81
C LYS A 88 -8.60 -10.26 10.71
N ARG A 89 -7.69 -10.66 11.60
CA ARG A 89 -8.01 -11.62 12.65
C ARG A 89 -9.01 -10.94 13.57
N TYR A 90 -10.28 -11.31 13.45
CA TYR A 90 -11.27 -10.98 14.47
C TYR A 90 -10.76 -11.56 15.79
N ARG A 91 -10.26 -10.68 16.66
CA ARG A 91 -9.90 -11.07 18.02
C ARG A 91 -11.22 -11.49 18.67
N LYS A 92 -11.39 -12.78 18.97
CA LYS A 92 -12.44 -13.25 19.87
C LYS A 92 -12.12 -12.74 21.27
N GLN A 93 -12.26 -11.44 21.50
CA GLN A 93 -12.24 -10.87 22.84
C GLN A 93 -13.60 -11.09 23.45
N ASN A 94 -13.61 -11.70 24.63
CA ASN A 94 -14.84 -11.94 25.37
C ASN A 94 -15.49 -10.59 25.72
N HIS A 95 -16.80 -10.44 25.50
CA HIS A 95 -17.53 -9.15 25.64
C HIS A 95 -17.35 -8.52 27.03
N LEU A 96 -17.15 -9.36 28.05
CA LEU A 96 -16.87 -8.97 29.43
C LEU A 96 -15.56 -8.17 29.60
N LYS A 97 -14.56 -8.39 28.74
CA LYS A 97 -13.29 -7.64 28.76
C LYS A 97 -13.41 -6.24 28.15
N LEU A 98 -14.46 -5.99 27.35
CA LEU A 98 -14.68 -4.71 26.68
C LEU A 98 -15.44 -3.72 27.59
N LEU A 99 -16.38 -4.23 28.38
CA LEU A 99 -17.29 -3.42 29.20
C LEU A 99 -16.62 -2.85 30.46
N ASN A 100 -15.76 -3.61 31.14
CA ASN A 100 -15.04 -3.12 32.32
C ASN A 100 -13.77 -3.96 32.60
N PRO A 101 -12.56 -3.42 32.34
CA PRO A 101 -11.31 -4.15 32.53
C PRO A 101 -11.05 -4.50 34.01
N ALA A 102 -11.55 -3.71 34.96
CA ALA A 102 -11.37 -3.95 36.39
C ALA A 102 -12.20 -5.15 36.87
N LEU A 103 -13.46 -5.28 36.42
CA LEU A 103 -14.30 -6.43 36.76
C LEU A 103 -13.77 -7.73 36.14
N SER A 104 -13.26 -7.67 34.90
CA SER A 104 -12.64 -8.85 34.28
C SER A 104 -11.39 -9.31 35.02
N ALA A 105 -10.58 -8.40 35.54
CA ALA A 105 -9.38 -8.74 36.31
C ALA A 105 -9.73 -9.42 37.64
N MET A 106 -10.75 -8.92 38.35
CA MET A 106 -11.22 -9.55 39.60
C MET A 106 -11.69 -10.99 39.40
N ILE A 107 -12.39 -11.28 38.31
CA ILE A 107 -12.89 -12.64 38.03
C ILE A 107 -11.74 -13.58 37.68
N SER A 108 -10.74 -13.12 36.90
CA SER A 108 -9.59 -13.96 36.54
C SER A 108 -8.61 -14.24 37.68
N ILE A 109 -8.60 -13.41 38.73
CA ILE A 109 -7.76 -13.63 39.91
C ILE A 109 -8.36 -14.71 40.82
N ARG A 110 -9.65 -15.02 40.68
CA ARG A 110 -10.39 -15.92 41.56
C ARG A 110 -10.49 -17.36 41.02
N THR A 111 -10.04 -17.61 39.80
CA THR A 111 -9.99 -18.93 39.15
C THR A 111 -8.55 -19.42 39.07
#